data_AF-A0A5C7XJ73-F1
#
_entry.id   AF-A0A5C7XJ73-F1
#
_cell.length_a   1.000
_cell.length_b   1.000
_cell.length_c   1.000
_cell.angle_alpha   90.00
_cell.angle_beta   90.00
_cell.angle_gamma   90.00
#
_symmetry.space_group_name_H-M   'P 1'
#
loop_
_entity.id
_entity.type
_entity.pdbx_description
1 polymer ?
#
loop_
_entity_poly.entity_id
_entity_poly.type
_entity_poly.pdbx_seq_one_letter_code
_entity_poly.pdbx_strand_id
1 'polypeptide(L)'
;MRKPLLNDFLRLIAILVLLFSQTDGLQAADSVCYGTPANGRIEHAVQLPNSGKNFQAYSRLGITLGRTYAHAKVARAVGAAYAAVATAAPGKVFVYGESGFEDGGRFKPHKTHQNGVSVDFFVPVLDDKGRSVALPGSASNRYGYDIEFDADARYRLGAKRTLRIDFDAMAEHLYALDRAAKAAGAPIDRVIFEPDYLPKLFATKRGAYLRRHVEFVRGKVWWRHDEHYHVDFTVKCRALR
;
A
#
# COMPACT_ATOMS: atom_id res chain seq x y z
N MET A 1 11.99 70.34 8.61
CA MET A 1 12.04 69.23 9.59
C MET A 1 10.73 68.45 9.53
N ARG A 2 10.81 67.12 9.74
CA ARG A 2 9.73 66.10 9.82
C ARG A 2 9.23 65.47 8.50
N LYS A 3 9.90 64.35 8.13
CA LYS A 3 9.26 63.09 7.69
C LYS A 3 8.28 62.64 8.81
N PRO A 4 7.12 62.02 8.54
CA PRO A 4 7.07 60.60 8.13
C PRO A 4 5.79 60.19 7.35
N LEU A 5 5.88 59.97 6.03
CA LEU A 5 4.81 59.29 5.28
C LEU A 5 5.21 57.88 4.81
N LEU A 6 6.48 57.50 4.98
CA LEU A 6 7.01 56.22 4.53
C LEU A 6 6.75 55.07 5.53
N ASN A 7 6.43 55.37 6.79
CA ASN A 7 6.25 54.35 7.83
C ASN A 7 4.86 53.69 7.81
N ASP A 8 3.82 54.37 7.34
CA ASP A 8 2.46 53.80 7.34
C ASP A 8 2.23 52.87 6.14
N PHE A 9 2.89 53.13 5.00
CA PHE A 9 2.80 52.25 3.83
C PHE A 9 3.54 50.92 4.04
N LEU A 10 4.70 50.94 4.73
CA LEU A 10 5.39 49.71 5.12
C LEU A 10 4.64 48.93 6.21
N ARG A 11 3.88 49.60 7.08
CA ARG A 11 3.03 48.94 8.10
C ARG A 11 1.81 48.26 7.48
N LEU A 12 1.19 48.83 6.45
CA LEU A 12 0.09 48.18 5.72
C LEU A 12 0.54 46.95 4.93
N ILE A 13 1.73 46.97 4.33
CA ILE A 13 2.28 45.80 3.63
C ILE A 13 2.67 44.69 4.62
N ALA A 14 3.20 45.03 5.80
CA ALA A 14 3.52 44.04 6.83
C ALA A 14 2.26 43.34 7.39
N ILE A 15 1.11 44.03 7.48
CA ILE A 15 -0.15 43.43 7.93
C ILE A 15 -0.79 42.56 6.83
N LEU A 16 -0.62 42.91 5.55
CA LEU A 16 -1.15 42.12 4.43
C LEU A 16 -0.33 40.83 4.16
N VAL A 17 0.96 40.82 4.47
CA VAL A 17 1.83 39.62 4.35
C VAL A 17 1.64 38.64 5.50
N LEU A 18 1.14 39.08 6.66
CA LEU A 18 0.85 38.22 7.81
C LEU A 18 -0.49 37.46 7.70
N LEU A 19 -1.32 37.76 6.69
CA LEU A 19 -2.59 37.08 6.46
C LEU A 19 -2.51 35.90 5.47
N PHE A 20 -1.32 35.60 4.93
CA PHE A 20 -1.10 34.49 3.99
C PHE A 20 -0.31 33.30 4.56
N SER A 21 -0.09 33.25 5.87
CA SER A 21 0.61 32.13 6.53
C SER A 21 -0.29 31.21 7.35
N GLN A 22 -1.61 31.28 7.15
CA GLN A 22 -2.53 30.26 7.67
C GLN A 22 -3.02 29.39 6.51
N THR A 23 -2.10 28.64 5.92
CA THR A 23 -2.49 27.31 5.47
C THR A 23 -2.72 26.52 6.75
N ASP A 24 -3.91 26.63 7.31
CA ASP A 24 -4.49 25.55 8.09
C ASP A 24 -4.43 24.34 7.17
N GLY A 25 -3.34 23.58 7.27
CA GLY A 25 -3.32 22.24 6.75
C GLY A 25 -4.49 21.58 7.45
N LEU A 26 -5.58 21.37 6.71
CA LEU A 26 -6.67 20.51 7.11
C LEU A 26 -6.01 19.24 7.63
N GLN A 27 -5.86 19.15 8.96
CA GLN A 27 -5.56 17.90 9.61
C GLN A 27 -6.79 17.08 9.30
N ALA A 28 -6.70 16.29 8.23
CA ALA A 28 -7.68 15.25 7.95
C ALA A 28 -7.89 14.55 9.28
N ALA A 29 -9.15 14.50 9.73
CA ALA A 29 -9.49 13.89 11.00
C ALA A 29 -8.78 12.54 11.08
N ASP A 30 -8.04 12.29 12.16
CA ASP A 30 -7.31 11.04 12.31
C ASP A 30 -8.31 9.89 12.14
N SER A 31 -8.04 8.98 11.21
CA SER A 31 -8.93 7.85 10.96
C SER A 31 -9.20 7.10 12.26
N VAL A 32 -10.44 6.63 12.43
CA VAL A 32 -10.83 5.84 13.60
C VAL A 32 -11.32 4.48 13.11
N CYS A 33 -10.52 3.44 13.32
CA CYS A 33 -10.94 2.08 13.04
C CYS A 33 -11.70 1.48 14.25
N TYR A 34 -12.63 0.59 13.96
CA TYR A 34 -13.45 -0.13 14.94
C TYR A 34 -13.42 -1.64 14.65
N GLY A 35 -13.44 -2.45 15.70
CA GLY A 35 -13.52 -3.90 15.58
C GLY A 35 -12.25 -4.54 15.01
N THR A 36 -12.43 -5.64 14.26
CA THR A 36 -11.34 -6.44 13.68
C THR A 36 -11.35 -6.34 12.15
N PRO A 37 -10.28 -6.79 11.46
CA PRO A 37 -10.26 -6.83 9.99
C PRO A 37 -11.43 -7.58 9.37
N ALA A 38 -11.98 -8.58 10.06
CA ALA A 38 -13.10 -9.42 9.58
C ALA A 38 -14.49 -9.04 10.13
N ASN A 39 -14.55 -8.07 11.04
CA ASN A 39 -15.80 -7.53 11.58
C ASN A 39 -15.53 -6.13 12.13
N GLY A 40 -15.67 -5.13 11.27
CA GLY A 40 -15.27 -3.78 11.61
C GLY A 40 -15.80 -2.71 10.68
N ARG A 41 -15.44 -1.48 11.00
CA ARG A 41 -15.73 -0.28 10.21
C ARG A 41 -14.62 0.75 10.43
N ILE A 42 -14.60 1.80 9.63
CA ILE A 42 -13.66 2.90 9.79
C ILE A 42 -14.37 4.23 9.54
N GLU A 43 -13.95 5.26 10.27
CA GLU A 43 -14.34 6.66 10.03
C GLU A 43 -13.11 7.41 9.49
N HIS A 44 -13.36 8.34 8.57
CA HIS A 44 -12.32 9.18 7.95
C HIS A 44 -11.20 8.35 7.32
N ALA A 45 -11.56 7.27 6.61
CA ALA A 45 -10.58 6.53 5.83
C ALA A 45 -10.02 7.41 4.70
N VAL A 46 -8.82 7.07 4.26
CA VAL A 46 -8.11 7.80 3.20
C VAL A 46 -7.95 6.88 2.01
N GLN A 47 -8.29 7.37 0.83
CA GLN A 47 -8.03 6.64 -0.41
C GLN A 47 -6.52 6.59 -0.67
N LEU A 48 -5.99 5.39 -0.93
CA LEU A 48 -4.61 5.22 -1.37
C LEU A 48 -4.39 5.93 -2.72
N PRO A 49 -3.20 6.53 -2.96
CA PRO A 49 -2.94 7.20 -4.23
C PRO A 49 -3.08 6.25 -5.43
N ASN A 50 -3.79 6.68 -6.47
CA ASN A 50 -4.05 5.87 -7.66
C ASN A 50 -2.77 5.43 -8.39
N SER A 51 -1.70 6.24 -8.29
CA SER A 51 -0.38 5.94 -8.85
C SER A 51 0.72 6.80 -8.22
N GLY A 52 1.96 6.39 -8.43
CA GLY A 52 3.16 7.15 -8.11
C GLY A 52 4.33 6.77 -9.01
N LYS A 53 5.56 7.18 -8.65
CA LYS A 53 6.75 7.02 -9.50
C LYS A 53 7.03 5.57 -9.94
N ASN A 54 6.69 4.60 -9.10
CA ASN A 54 7.00 3.18 -9.29
C ASN A 54 5.81 2.27 -9.02
N PHE A 55 4.59 2.80 -8.83
CA PHE A 55 3.42 1.98 -8.51
C PHE A 55 2.14 2.52 -9.12
N GLN A 56 1.14 1.64 -9.24
CA GLN A 56 -0.23 1.98 -9.60
C GLN A 56 -1.23 1.11 -8.82
N ALA A 57 -2.48 1.56 -8.73
CA ALA A 57 -3.60 0.73 -8.30
C ALA A 57 -3.92 -0.33 -9.36
N TYR A 58 -4.48 -1.46 -8.92
CA TYR A 58 -4.84 -2.60 -9.77
C TYR A 58 -5.94 -2.31 -10.81
N SER A 59 -6.87 -1.40 -10.51
CA SER A 59 -8.04 -1.15 -11.37
C SER A 59 -8.64 0.24 -11.19
N ARG A 60 -8.89 0.93 -12.31
CA ARG A 60 -9.65 2.19 -12.32
C ARG A 60 -11.09 2.00 -11.81
N LEU A 61 -11.70 0.86 -12.12
CA LEU A 61 -13.05 0.55 -11.63
C LEU A 61 -13.03 0.32 -10.12
N GLY A 62 -12.03 -0.42 -9.61
CA GLY A 62 -11.85 -0.64 -8.17
C GLY A 62 -11.69 0.66 -7.39
N ILE A 63 -10.89 1.60 -7.91
CA ILE A 63 -10.75 2.96 -7.37
C ILE A 63 -12.11 3.67 -7.33
N THR A 64 -12.84 3.66 -8.45
CA THR A 64 -14.14 4.36 -8.57
C THR A 64 -15.20 3.78 -7.64
N LEU A 65 -15.18 2.46 -7.42
CA LEU A 65 -16.04 1.76 -6.48
C LEU A 65 -15.56 1.89 -5.02
N GLY A 66 -14.54 2.72 -4.76
CA GLY A 66 -14.02 3.01 -3.44
C GLY A 66 -13.38 1.81 -2.74
N ARG A 67 -12.74 0.90 -3.47
CA ARG A 67 -12.14 -0.34 -2.92
C ARG A 67 -10.70 -0.18 -2.41
N THR A 68 -10.20 1.06 -2.41
CA THR A 68 -8.81 1.41 -2.13
C THR A 68 -8.67 2.38 -0.94
N TYR A 69 -9.60 2.34 0.02
CA TYR A 69 -9.52 3.13 1.25
C TYR A 69 -8.84 2.36 2.38
N ALA A 70 -8.07 3.08 3.18
CA ALA A 70 -7.36 2.54 4.32
C ALA A 70 -7.28 3.58 5.45
N HIS A 71 -6.86 3.13 6.63
CA HIS A 71 -6.55 4.00 7.75
C HIS A 71 -5.41 4.97 7.38
N ALA A 72 -5.49 6.25 7.78
CA ALA A 72 -4.51 7.27 7.40
C ALA A 72 -3.05 6.88 7.71
N LYS A 73 -2.80 6.26 8.87
CA LYS A 73 -1.47 5.70 9.21
C LYS A 73 -0.98 4.64 8.22
N VAL A 74 -1.86 3.74 7.79
CA VAL A 74 -1.55 2.71 6.79
C VAL A 74 -1.28 3.36 5.44
N ALA A 75 -2.12 4.31 5.02
CA ALA A 75 -1.90 5.06 3.78
C ALA A 75 -0.55 5.79 3.75
N ARG A 76 -0.16 6.42 4.88
CA ARG A 76 1.17 7.04 5.03
C ARG A 76 2.30 6.02 4.93
N ALA A 77 2.15 4.85 5.58
CA ALA A 77 3.14 3.78 5.50
C ALA A 77 3.33 3.28 4.06
N VAL A 78 2.24 3.03 3.34
CA VAL A 78 2.26 2.58 1.94
C VAL A 78 2.93 3.61 1.03
N GLY A 79 2.52 4.89 1.13
CA GLY A 79 3.13 5.95 0.33
C GLY A 79 4.63 6.12 0.59
N ALA A 80 5.04 6.10 1.86
CA ALA A 80 6.45 6.20 2.24
C ALA A 80 7.27 4.97 1.80
N ALA A 81 6.68 3.77 1.85
CA ALA A 81 7.32 2.55 1.35
C ALA A 81 7.63 2.66 -0.14
N TYR A 82 6.64 3.07 -0.96
CA TYR A 82 6.87 3.24 -2.39
C TYR A 82 7.91 4.31 -2.70
N ALA A 83 7.89 5.44 -1.98
CA ALA A 83 8.90 6.49 -2.13
C ALA A 83 10.32 5.99 -1.82
N ALA A 84 10.48 5.19 -0.76
CA ALA A 84 11.75 4.57 -0.40
C ALA A 84 12.23 3.58 -1.47
N VAL A 85 11.35 2.70 -1.95
CA VAL A 85 11.69 1.72 -2.99
C VAL A 85 12.02 2.40 -4.32
N ALA A 86 11.34 3.48 -4.69
CA ALA A 86 11.61 4.24 -5.92
C ALA A 86 13.04 4.84 -5.95
N THR A 87 13.69 4.92 -4.79
CA THR A 87 15.08 5.35 -4.62
C THR A 87 16.02 4.14 -4.51
N ALA A 88 15.67 3.15 -3.69
CA ALA A 88 16.53 2.00 -3.40
C ALA A 88 16.60 0.96 -4.55
N ALA A 89 15.53 0.84 -5.34
CA ALA A 89 15.42 -0.11 -6.45
C ALA A 89 14.80 0.60 -7.68
N PRO A 90 15.54 1.51 -8.33
CA PRO A 90 15.03 2.23 -9.49
C PRO A 90 14.64 1.27 -10.62
N GLY A 91 13.55 1.58 -11.31
CA GLY A 91 13.04 0.78 -12.43
C GLY A 91 12.18 -0.43 -12.03
N LYS A 92 11.99 -0.69 -10.72
CA LYS A 92 10.99 -1.66 -10.27
C LYS A 92 9.59 -1.06 -10.35
N VAL A 93 8.62 -1.86 -10.82
CA VAL A 93 7.22 -1.47 -10.97
C VAL A 93 6.35 -2.33 -10.05
N PHE A 94 5.43 -1.70 -9.35
CA PHE A 94 4.54 -2.33 -8.40
C PHE A 94 3.07 -2.08 -8.73
N VAL A 95 2.22 -3.00 -8.30
CA VAL A 95 0.77 -2.83 -8.33
C VAL A 95 0.24 -3.15 -6.95
N TYR A 96 -0.57 -2.27 -6.36
CA TYR A 96 -1.32 -2.61 -5.15
C TYR A 96 -2.77 -2.95 -5.51
N GLY A 97 -3.34 -3.87 -4.74
CA GLY A 97 -4.69 -4.39 -4.92
C GLY A 97 -5.71 -3.64 -4.07
N GLU A 98 -6.63 -4.40 -3.50
CA GLU A 98 -7.73 -3.91 -2.69
C GLU A 98 -7.30 -3.63 -1.24
N SER A 99 -7.97 -2.69 -0.57
CA SER A 99 -7.70 -2.37 0.84
C SER A 99 -8.96 -2.25 1.70
N GLY A 100 -10.04 -1.66 1.19
CA GLY A 100 -11.27 -1.47 1.96
C GLY A 100 -12.14 -0.33 1.41
N PHE A 101 -13.33 -0.19 1.97
CA PHE A 101 -14.26 0.91 1.68
C PHE A 101 -14.02 2.13 2.57
N GLU A 102 -14.51 3.28 2.16
CA GLU A 102 -14.40 4.56 2.88
C GLU A 102 -14.95 4.47 4.32
N ASP A 103 -16.09 3.80 4.50
CA ASP A 103 -16.69 3.54 5.82
C ASP A 103 -16.33 2.16 6.38
N GLY A 104 -15.53 1.37 5.66
CA GLY A 104 -15.22 -0.01 6.00
C GLY A 104 -16.41 -0.97 5.82
N GLY A 105 -16.57 -1.92 6.74
CA GLY A 105 -17.64 -2.91 6.70
C GLY A 105 -17.38 -4.06 5.73
N ARG A 106 -18.40 -4.90 5.52
CA ARG A 106 -18.28 -6.17 4.78
C ARG A 106 -17.77 -5.96 3.35
N PHE A 107 -16.57 -6.46 3.08
CA PHE A 107 -15.85 -6.24 1.84
C PHE A 107 -15.85 -7.46 0.90
N LYS A 108 -17.00 -7.80 0.29
CA LYS A 108 -17.05 -8.97 -0.62
C LYS A 108 -16.09 -8.81 -1.83
N PRO A 109 -15.50 -9.92 -2.33
CA PRO A 109 -15.63 -11.31 -1.85
C PRO A 109 -14.74 -11.63 -0.64
N HIS A 110 -13.89 -10.71 -0.20
CA HIS A 110 -13.02 -10.89 0.95
C HIS A 110 -13.79 -11.08 2.25
N LYS A 111 -13.15 -11.77 3.18
CA LYS A 111 -13.63 -11.94 4.56
C LYS A 111 -13.10 -10.85 5.49
N THR A 112 -11.97 -10.23 5.14
CA THR A 112 -11.28 -9.18 5.92
C THR A 112 -11.50 -7.80 5.29
N HIS A 113 -10.54 -6.85 5.42
CA HIS A 113 -10.57 -5.48 4.89
C HIS A 113 -11.64 -4.53 5.45
N GLN A 114 -12.29 -4.89 6.57
CA GLN A 114 -13.47 -4.15 7.03
C GLN A 114 -13.16 -2.90 7.86
N ASN A 115 -11.98 -2.78 8.45
CA ASN A 115 -11.63 -1.68 9.37
C ASN A 115 -10.46 -0.82 8.89
N GLY A 116 -10.07 -0.94 7.62
CA GLY A 116 -9.04 -0.11 6.98
C GLY A 116 -7.59 -0.43 7.36
N VAL A 117 -7.32 -1.58 7.99
CA VAL A 117 -5.96 -1.97 8.42
C VAL A 117 -5.36 -3.11 7.59
N SER A 118 -5.93 -3.41 6.42
CA SER A 118 -5.47 -4.48 5.54
C SER A 118 -5.27 -3.94 4.11
N VAL A 119 -4.18 -4.35 3.44
CA VAL A 119 -3.91 -3.96 2.05
C VAL A 119 -3.34 -5.16 1.30
N ASP A 120 -3.88 -5.43 0.12
CA ASP A 120 -3.32 -6.37 -0.83
C ASP A 120 -2.26 -5.70 -1.70
N PHE A 121 -1.18 -6.41 -1.97
CA PHE A 121 -0.15 -5.99 -2.90
C PHE A 121 0.12 -7.12 -3.89
N PHE A 122 0.03 -6.84 -5.18
CA PHE A 122 0.38 -7.84 -6.18
C PHE A 122 1.89 -8.11 -6.15
N VAL A 123 2.27 -9.36 -6.43
CA VAL A 123 3.68 -9.73 -6.56
C VAL A 123 4.29 -8.94 -7.73
N PRO A 124 5.44 -8.26 -7.53
CA PRO A 124 6.15 -7.64 -8.64
C PRO A 124 6.67 -8.73 -9.57
N VAL A 125 6.69 -8.45 -10.87
CA VAL A 125 7.05 -9.44 -11.90
C VAL A 125 8.10 -8.93 -12.87
N LEU A 126 8.84 -9.87 -13.43
CA LEU A 126 9.74 -9.66 -14.57
C LEU A 126 9.16 -10.30 -15.83
N ASP A 127 9.33 -9.63 -16.96
CA ASP A 127 9.08 -10.23 -18.27
C ASP A 127 10.22 -11.17 -18.71
N ASP A 128 10.07 -11.79 -19.89
CA ASP A 128 11.08 -12.69 -20.46
C ASP A 128 12.46 -12.04 -20.64
N LYS A 129 12.51 -10.71 -20.78
CA LYS A 129 13.74 -9.91 -20.91
C LYS A 129 14.32 -9.50 -19.55
N GLY A 130 13.72 -9.94 -18.45
CA GLY A 130 14.13 -9.57 -17.10
C GLY A 130 13.78 -8.12 -16.71
N ARG A 131 12.86 -7.47 -17.43
CA ARG A 131 12.40 -6.12 -17.11
C ARG A 131 11.25 -6.19 -16.12
N SER A 132 11.27 -5.33 -15.10
CA SER A 132 10.14 -5.19 -14.20
C SER A 132 8.97 -4.54 -14.92
N VAL A 133 7.81 -5.17 -14.84
CA VAL A 133 6.56 -4.71 -15.48
C VAL A 133 5.41 -4.80 -14.48
N ALA A 134 4.35 -4.03 -14.71
CA ALA A 134 3.13 -4.17 -13.93
C ALA A 134 2.52 -5.55 -14.17
N LEU A 135 2.04 -6.20 -13.10
CA LEU A 135 1.26 -7.43 -13.23
C LEU A 135 -0.01 -7.11 -14.04
N PRO A 136 -0.32 -7.88 -15.11
CA PRO A 136 -1.44 -7.56 -15.98
C PRO A 136 -2.79 -7.79 -15.27
N GLY A 137 -3.62 -6.76 -15.22
CA GLY A 137 -4.99 -6.83 -14.71
C GLY A 137 -6.01 -6.43 -15.77
N SER A 138 -7.04 -7.25 -15.94
CA SER A 138 -8.22 -6.98 -16.78
C SER A 138 -9.47 -7.60 -16.15
N ALA A 139 -10.66 -7.22 -16.61
CA ALA A 139 -11.90 -7.83 -16.12
C ALA A 139 -11.91 -9.37 -16.29
N SER A 140 -11.24 -9.90 -17.32
CA SER A 140 -11.19 -11.34 -17.62
C SER A 140 -10.34 -12.17 -16.64
N ASN A 141 -9.45 -11.54 -15.87
CA ASN A 141 -8.65 -12.20 -14.83
C ASN A 141 -8.89 -11.59 -13.44
N ARG A 142 -10.09 -11.02 -13.24
CA ARG A 142 -10.46 -10.27 -12.03
C ARG A 142 -9.40 -9.25 -11.60
N TYR A 143 -8.90 -8.49 -12.57
CA TYR A 143 -7.90 -7.44 -12.36
C TYR A 143 -6.59 -7.94 -11.76
N GLY A 144 -6.21 -9.19 -12.05
CA GLY A 144 -4.99 -9.84 -11.59
C GLY A 144 -5.21 -10.93 -10.54
N TYR A 145 -6.37 -10.95 -9.86
CA TYR A 145 -6.68 -11.91 -8.80
C TYR A 145 -6.97 -13.35 -9.28
N ASP A 146 -7.19 -13.57 -10.58
CA ASP A 146 -7.31 -14.92 -11.16
C ASP A 146 -5.99 -15.37 -11.86
N ILE A 147 -4.86 -14.73 -11.55
CA ILE A 147 -3.55 -15.20 -12.00
C ILE A 147 -3.10 -16.32 -11.05
N GLU A 148 -2.54 -17.40 -11.62
CA GLU A 148 -1.96 -18.49 -10.84
C GLU A 148 -0.52 -18.73 -11.30
N PHE A 149 0.43 -18.56 -10.39
CA PHE A 149 1.83 -18.88 -10.64
C PHE A 149 2.11 -20.39 -10.40
N ASP A 150 3.02 -20.96 -11.19
CA ASP A 150 3.46 -22.35 -11.03
C ASP A 150 4.46 -22.52 -9.88
N ALA A 151 4.88 -23.76 -9.56
CA ALA A 151 5.83 -24.01 -8.47
C ALA A 151 7.18 -23.28 -8.61
N ASP A 152 7.53 -22.87 -9.84
CA ASP A 152 8.73 -22.09 -10.14
C ASP A 152 8.50 -20.58 -10.12
N ALA A 153 7.33 -20.15 -9.65
CA ALA A 153 6.88 -18.77 -9.61
C ALA A 153 6.81 -18.13 -11.00
N ARG A 154 6.31 -18.88 -11.99
CA ARG A 154 6.12 -18.44 -13.38
C ARG A 154 4.65 -18.45 -13.78
N TYR A 155 4.27 -17.52 -14.63
CA TYR A 155 2.94 -17.40 -15.20
C TYR A 155 3.03 -17.26 -16.72
N ARG A 156 2.39 -18.18 -17.45
CA ARG A 156 2.36 -18.15 -18.92
C ARG A 156 1.24 -17.25 -19.42
N LEU A 157 1.61 -16.15 -20.05
CA LEU A 157 0.67 -15.20 -20.66
C LEU A 157 0.55 -15.47 -22.17
N GLY A 158 -0.29 -16.44 -22.52
CA GLY A 158 -0.44 -16.94 -23.89
C GLY A 158 0.74 -17.81 -24.33
N ALA A 159 0.90 -17.99 -25.65
CA ALA A 159 1.85 -18.98 -26.19
C ALA A 159 3.34 -18.59 -26.12
N LYS A 160 3.68 -17.31 -25.91
CA LYS A 160 5.05 -16.80 -26.11
C LYS A 160 5.61 -15.96 -24.97
N ARG A 161 4.83 -15.68 -23.92
CA ARG A 161 5.26 -14.78 -22.85
C ARG A 161 5.18 -15.48 -21.52
N THR A 162 6.22 -15.34 -20.72
CA THR A 162 6.25 -15.83 -19.35
C THR A 162 6.60 -14.67 -18.41
N LEU A 163 5.78 -14.49 -17.39
CA LEU A 163 6.11 -13.63 -16.26
C LEU A 163 6.73 -14.50 -15.17
N ARG A 164 7.66 -13.93 -14.41
CA ARG A 164 8.21 -14.56 -13.21
C ARG A 164 8.15 -13.60 -12.04
N ILE A 165 7.92 -14.09 -10.84
CA ILE A 165 7.93 -13.25 -9.64
C ILE A 165 9.34 -12.66 -9.41
N ASP A 166 9.39 -11.36 -9.16
CA ASP A 166 10.58 -10.62 -8.77
C ASP A 166 10.71 -10.62 -7.24
N PHE A 167 11.23 -11.72 -6.69
CA PHE A 167 11.36 -11.86 -5.23
C PHE A 167 12.23 -10.76 -4.60
N ASP A 168 13.26 -10.27 -5.29
CA ASP A 168 14.09 -9.17 -4.79
C ASP A 168 13.30 -7.86 -4.68
N ALA A 169 12.47 -7.53 -5.68
CA ALA A 169 11.59 -6.36 -5.61
C ALA A 169 10.53 -6.50 -4.52
N MET A 170 9.93 -7.69 -4.38
CA MET A 170 8.96 -7.97 -3.30
C MET A 170 9.61 -7.80 -1.93
N ALA A 171 10.83 -8.32 -1.76
CA ALA A 171 11.54 -8.27 -0.50
C ALA A 171 11.99 -6.84 -0.14
N GLU A 172 12.40 -6.04 -1.13
CA GLU A 172 12.71 -4.62 -0.92
C GLU A 172 11.45 -3.83 -0.54
N HIS A 173 10.30 -4.12 -1.17
CA HIS A 173 9.04 -3.50 -0.80
C HIS A 173 8.60 -3.85 0.62
N LEU A 174 8.60 -5.12 1.00
CA LEU A 174 8.24 -5.54 2.36
C LEU A 174 9.19 -4.96 3.42
N TYR A 175 10.49 -4.86 3.10
CA TYR A 175 11.46 -4.19 3.96
C TYR A 175 11.12 -2.70 4.15
N ALA A 176 10.88 -1.98 3.06
CA ALA A 176 10.52 -0.56 3.10
C ALA A 176 9.17 -0.34 3.82
N LEU A 177 8.20 -1.21 3.57
CA LEU A 177 6.88 -1.18 4.17
C LEU A 177 6.96 -1.39 5.68
N ASP A 178 7.69 -2.40 6.16
CA ASP A 178 7.87 -2.62 7.60
C ASP A 178 8.51 -1.40 8.30
N ARG A 179 9.53 -0.80 7.68
CA ARG A 179 10.18 0.41 8.20
C ARG A 179 9.23 1.60 8.25
N ALA A 180 8.47 1.83 7.18
CA ALA A 180 7.51 2.92 7.08
C ALA A 180 6.31 2.73 8.01
N ALA A 181 5.80 1.50 8.13
CA ALA A 181 4.72 1.08 9.01
C ALA A 181 5.05 1.37 10.48
N LYS A 182 6.25 0.98 10.92
CA LYS A 182 6.77 1.30 12.26
C LYS A 182 6.86 2.81 12.49
N ALA A 183 7.40 3.56 11.53
CA ALA A 183 7.51 5.02 11.63
C ALA A 183 6.14 5.73 11.65
N ALA A 184 5.14 5.18 10.96
CA ALA A 184 3.78 5.72 10.93
C ALA A 184 2.93 5.34 12.16
N GLY A 185 3.47 4.52 13.08
CA GLY A 185 2.74 4.00 14.23
C GLY A 185 1.62 3.01 13.85
N ALA A 186 1.84 2.26 12.78
CA ALA A 186 0.98 1.18 12.29
C ALA A 186 1.86 0.01 11.82
N PRO A 187 2.61 -0.67 12.71
CA PRO A 187 3.51 -1.77 12.33
C PRO A 187 2.74 -2.91 11.63
N ILE A 188 3.44 -3.69 10.81
CA ILE A 188 2.87 -4.89 10.21
C ILE A 188 2.53 -5.90 11.32
N ASP A 189 1.30 -6.40 11.32
CA ASP A 189 0.85 -7.51 12.17
C ASP A 189 1.27 -8.85 11.58
N ARG A 190 0.90 -9.08 10.31
CA ARG A 190 1.23 -10.29 9.56
C ARG A 190 1.23 -10.04 8.06
N VAL A 191 1.92 -10.91 7.35
CA VAL A 191 1.87 -11.05 5.90
C VAL A 191 1.34 -12.44 5.57
N ILE A 192 0.32 -12.49 4.71
CA ILE A 192 -0.19 -13.73 4.12
C ILE A 192 0.32 -13.78 2.69
N PHE A 193 1.07 -14.83 2.39
CA PHE A 193 1.65 -15.08 1.07
C PHE A 193 1.82 -16.59 0.89
N GLU A 194 1.93 -17.06 -0.35
CA GLU A 194 2.13 -18.47 -0.70
C GLU A 194 3.31 -19.10 0.08
N PRO A 195 3.05 -20.04 1.02
CA PRO A 195 4.09 -20.65 1.83
C PRO A 195 5.22 -21.30 1.03
N ASP A 196 4.90 -21.89 -0.13
CA ASP A 196 5.88 -22.56 -0.98
C ASP A 196 6.89 -21.59 -1.62
N TYR A 197 6.57 -20.29 -1.65
CA TYR A 197 7.46 -19.25 -2.16
C TYR A 197 8.28 -18.56 -1.07
N LEU A 198 7.99 -18.79 0.21
CA LEU A 198 8.77 -18.21 1.31
C LEU A 198 10.27 -18.54 1.23
N PRO A 199 10.71 -19.77 0.88
CA PRO A 199 12.14 -20.06 0.68
C PRO A 199 12.78 -19.17 -0.40
N LYS A 200 12.08 -18.91 -1.52
CA LYS A 200 12.56 -18.05 -2.61
C LYS A 200 12.65 -16.58 -2.14
N LEU A 201 11.62 -16.09 -1.44
CA LEU A 201 11.63 -14.74 -0.86
C LEU A 201 12.76 -14.56 0.17
N PHE A 202 13.01 -15.58 0.98
CA PHE A 202 14.02 -15.59 2.02
C PHE A 202 15.46 -15.75 1.50
N ALA A 203 15.64 -16.21 0.26
CA ALA A 203 16.95 -16.25 -0.39
C ALA A 203 17.44 -14.86 -0.88
N THR A 204 16.56 -13.86 -0.92
CA THR A 204 16.87 -12.50 -1.40
C THR A 204 17.78 -11.72 -0.45
N LYS A 205 18.31 -10.58 -0.92
CA LYS A 205 19.13 -9.66 -0.10
C LYS A 205 18.45 -9.23 1.20
N ARG A 206 17.12 -9.01 1.19
CA ARG A 206 16.34 -8.63 2.38
C ARG A 206 15.80 -9.82 3.15
N GLY A 207 15.94 -11.04 2.65
CA GLY A 207 15.34 -12.25 3.23
C GLY A 207 15.71 -12.47 4.71
N ALA A 208 16.97 -12.23 5.09
CA ALA A 208 17.40 -12.35 6.49
C ALA A 208 16.73 -11.32 7.43
N TYR A 209 16.47 -10.11 6.94
CA TYR A 209 15.70 -9.11 7.68
C TYR A 209 14.25 -9.56 7.82
N LEU A 210 13.62 -9.94 6.70
CA LEU A 210 12.21 -10.33 6.68
C LEU A 210 11.93 -11.49 7.63
N ARG A 211 12.79 -12.53 7.64
CA ARG A 211 12.68 -13.65 8.59
C ARG A 211 12.68 -13.25 10.06
N ARG A 212 13.33 -12.14 10.42
CA ARG A 212 13.48 -11.68 11.81
C ARG A 212 12.44 -10.66 12.23
N HIS A 213 11.89 -9.91 11.29
CA HIS A 213 11.14 -8.69 11.58
C HIS A 213 9.72 -8.65 11.02
N VAL A 214 9.36 -9.61 10.16
CA VAL A 214 8.04 -9.69 9.53
C VAL A 214 7.46 -11.06 9.83
N GLU A 215 6.25 -11.08 10.39
CA GLU A 215 5.52 -12.31 10.66
C GLU A 215 4.82 -12.78 9.38
N PHE A 216 5.14 -13.98 8.92
CA PHE A 216 4.49 -14.60 7.76
C PHE A 216 3.59 -15.74 8.24
N VAL A 217 2.35 -15.78 7.76
CA VAL A 217 1.44 -16.89 8.04
C VAL A 217 1.93 -18.14 7.30
N ARG A 218 2.23 -19.22 8.03
CA ARG A 218 2.80 -20.48 7.50
C ARG A 218 1.82 -21.65 7.39
N GLY A 219 0.56 -21.44 7.76
CA GLY A 219 -0.49 -22.47 7.71
C GLY A 219 -1.12 -22.59 6.32
N LYS A 220 -1.87 -23.68 6.08
CA LYS A 220 -2.66 -23.86 4.86
C LYS A 220 -3.63 -22.68 4.71
N VAL A 221 -3.38 -21.85 3.70
CA VAL A 221 -4.34 -20.86 3.22
C VAL A 221 -5.35 -21.58 2.33
N TRP A 222 -6.65 -21.31 2.53
CA TRP A 222 -7.73 -21.98 1.77
C TRP A 222 -7.79 -21.55 0.31
N TRP A 223 -7.20 -20.40 -0.01
CA TRP A 223 -7.02 -19.87 -1.37
C TRP A 223 -5.54 -19.60 -1.56
N ARG A 224 -5.00 -19.92 -2.74
CA ARG A 224 -3.60 -19.58 -3.06
C ARG A 224 -3.48 -18.06 -3.09
N HIS A 225 -2.37 -17.55 -2.55
CA HIS A 225 -2.00 -16.14 -2.56
C HIS A 225 -0.63 -16.06 -3.24
N ASP A 226 -0.59 -16.51 -4.49
CA ASP A 226 0.65 -16.65 -5.26
C ASP A 226 0.87 -15.44 -6.19
N GLU A 227 -0.22 -14.72 -6.48
CA GLU A 227 -0.31 -13.53 -7.29
C GLU A 227 -0.30 -12.24 -6.47
N HIS A 228 -0.64 -12.30 -5.19
CA HIS A 228 -0.57 -11.18 -4.26
C HIS A 228 -0.14 -11.61 -2.86
N TYR A 229 0.30 -10.66 -2.06
CA TYR A 229 0.49 -10.81 -0.63
C TYR A 229 -0.40 -9.82 0.11
N HIS A 230 -1.10 -10.33 1.10
CA HIS A 230 -1.99 -9.57 1.95
C HIS A 230 -1.24 -9.15 3.22
N VAL A 231 -1.35 -7.87 3.59
CA VAL A 231 -0.67 -7.32 4.76
C VAL A 231 -1.70 -6.72 5.70
N ASP A 232 -1.74 -7.24 6.93
CA ASP A 232 -2.46 -6.60 8.03
C ASP A 232 -1.50 -5.71 8.82
N PHE A 233 -2.02 -4.58 9.29
CA PHE A 233 -1.32 -3.62 10.13
C PHE A 233 -1.96 -3.54 11.52
N THR A 234 -1.14 -3.37 12.55
CA THR A 234 -1.64 -3.12 13.90
C THR A 234 -1.90 -1.63 14.10
N VAL A 235 -3.16 -1.26 14.24
CA VAL A 235 -3.60 0.07 14.69
C VAL A 235 -4.51 -0.09 15.90
N LYS A 236 -4.46 0.86 16.85
CA LYS A 236 -5.35 0.85 18.02
C LYS A 236 -6.79 1.18 17.60
N CYS A 237 -7.56 0.16 17.26
CA CYS A 237 -8.98 0.29 16.94
C CYS A 237 -9.85 0.32 18.21
N ARG A 238 -10.99 1.03 18.11
CA ARG A 238 -12.01 1.04 19.16
C ARG A 238 -12.86 -0.23 19.10
N ALA A 239 -13.56 -0.55 20.18
CA ALA A 239 -14.54 -1.63 20.16
C ALA A 239 -15.64 -1.31 19.14
N LEU A 240 -16.04 -2.33 18.37
CA LEU A 240 -17.23 -2.25 17.53
C LEU A 240 -18.44 -2.24 18.47
N ARG A 241 -19.16 -1.11 18.51
CA ARG A 241 -20.43 -0.97 19.24
C ARG A 241 -21.59 -1.19 18.30
#